data_AF-W7DFK8-F1
#
_entry.id   AF-W7DFK8-F1
#
_cell.length_a   1.000
_cell.length_b   1.000
_cell.length_c   1.000
_cell.angle_alpha   90.00
_cell.angle_beta   90.00
_cell.angle_gamma   90.00
#
_symmetry.space_group_name_H-M   'P 1'
#
loop_
_entity.id
_entity.type
_entity.pdbx_description
1 polymer ?
#
loop_
_entity_poly.entity_id
_entity_poly.type
_entity_poly.pdbx_seq_one_letter_code
_entity_poly.pdbx_strand_id
1 'polypeptide(L)'
;MYILSVGLNHTSAPIEIRERLAFHTEEEEMALVSLHQEKSILENVIISTCNRTEIFAVVDQLHTGRYYIKRFLANWFQMDMQLLEPYLLFFEEEVAVKHIYRVTSGLDSLIIGETQILGQVKDAFLSAQAIGTTGTILNQLLRDAIHFAKNMHHTTKINENAVSISYAAVEVIKKIHADISDKKTVVIGAGKMGTLAIQNMTGAKITDITLVNRTNQRAKEAAQQLGIQWRSNKELAAEIQEAEIIITSTSATAPIISKEAITNIMATREKSLTLVDIALPRNIEASCADVPNVTLFDIDDLGDVIQENTEQRQALVAEIEQQLDLACAQFFEWEKQLGVVPIIKGLRQNALEIQAETMVSLTNKLPNLSDREQVIIGKHMKSIINQLLKQPISELKEMATNEDAAYQIELFQKIFHLKK
;
A
#
# COMPACT_ATOMS: atom_id res chain seq x y z
N MET A 1 22.91 2.38 5.61
CA MET A 1 21.46 2.63 5.55
C MET A 1 20.83 1.26 5.47
N TYR A 2 19.72 1.08 6.16
CA TYR A 2 19.06 -0.20 6.30
C TYR A 2 17.58 -0.03 6.03
N ILE A 3 16.94 -1.01 5.40
CA ILE A 3 15.51 -0.98 5.11
C ILE A 3 14.78 -1.79 6.19
N LEU A 4 13.76 -1.18 6.79
CA LEU A 4 13.03 -1.76 7.89
C LEU A 4 11.53 -1.63 7.63
N SER A 5 10.80 -2.73 7.79
CA SER A 5 9.34 -2.72 7.89
C SER A 5 8.95 -3.06 9.33
N VAL A 6 8.11 -2.23 9.93
CA VAL A 6 7.54 -2.46 11.26
C VAL A 6 6.05 -2.20 11.23
N GLY A 7 5.27 -3.12 11.75
CA GLY A 7 3.84 -2.93 11.80
C GLY A 7 3.09 -4.17 12.23
N LEU A 8 1.81 -4.18 11.94
CA LEU A 8 0.94 -5.31 12.21
C LEU A 8 -0.03 -5.50 11.05
N ASN A 9 -0.57 -6.71 10.95
CA ASN A 9 -1.58 -7.03 9.95
C ASN A 9 -2.54 -8.09 10.49
N HIS A 10 -3.52 -8.47 9.69
CA HIS A 10 -4.56 -9.44 10.03
C HIS A 10 -4.02 -10.82 10.48
N THR A 11 -2.77 -11.20 10.15
CA THR A 11 -2.19 -12.46 10.63
C THR A 11 -1.48 -12.32 11.97
N SER A 12 -0.99 -11.12 12.29
CA SER A 12 -0.26 -10.87 13.54
C SER A 12 -1.12 -10.30 14.65
N ALA A 13 -2.22 -9.60 14.32
CA ALA A 13 -3.03 -8.85 15.27
C ALA A 13 -4.54 -9.02 15.02
N PRO A 14 -5.33 -9.27 16.07
CA PRO A 14 -6.78 -9.34 15.95
C PRO A 14 -7.37 -7.94 15.65
N ILE A 15 -8.61 -7.90 15.17
CA ILE A 15 -9.28 -6.66 14.78
C ILE A 15 -9.33 -5.60 15.89
N GLU A 16 -9.48 -6.01 17.16
CA GLU A 16 -9.49 -5.11 18.34
C GLU A 16 -8.19 -4.29 18.49
N ILE A 17 -7.07 -4.89 18.09
CA ILE A 17 -5.77 -4.20 18.12
C ILE A 17 -5.60 -3.37 16.86
N ARG A 18 -5.98 -3.90 15.69
CA ARG A 18 -5.86 -3.21 14.40
C ARG A 18 -6.67 -1.92 14.34
N GLU A 19 -7.91 -1.94 14.84
CA GLU A 19 -8.78 -0.76 14.82
C GLU A 19 -8.20 0.41 15.64
N ARG A 20 -7.42 0.11 16.68
CA ARG A 20 -6.74 1.11 17.52
C ARG A 20 -5.48 1.70 16.87
N LEU A 21 -4.92 1.02 15.88
CA LEU A 21 -3.72 1.43 15.14
C LEU A 21 -4.05 1.89 13.71
N ALA A 22 -5.30 2.20 13.41
CA ALA A 22 -5.68 2.72 12.09
C ALA A 22 -5.34 4.22 11.99
N PHE A 23 -4.50 4.60 11.03
CA PHE A 23 -4.27 6.02 10.72
C PHE A 23 -5.48 6.60 9.98
N HIS A 24 -5.93 7.77 10.41
CA HIS A 24 -6.96 8.55 9.72
C HIS A 24 -6.33 9.47 8.67
N THR A 25 -7.01 9.65 7.53
CA THR A 25 -6.52 10.49 6.41
C THR A 25 -6.21 11.92 6.83
N GLU A 26 -6.94 12.48 7.81
CA GLU A 26 -6.74 13.84 8.31
C GLU A 26 -5.45 14.00 9.12
N GLU A 27 -4.90 12.92 9.66
CA GLU A 27 -3.75 12.93 10.56
C GLU A 27 -2.49 12.32 9.90
N GLU A 28 -2.63 11.72 8.72
CA GLU A 28 -1.58 10.99 8.01
C GLU A 28 -0.34 11.87 7.74
N GLU A 29 -0.53 13.12 7.33
CA GLU A 29 0.58 14.05 7.09
C GLU A 29 1.39 14.31 8.36
N MET A 30 0.70 14.60 9.46
CA MET A 30 1.33 14.83 10.75
C MET A 30 2.05 13.58 11.27
N ALA A 31 1.49 12.39 11.02
CA ALA A 31 2.09 11.12 11.38
C ALA A 31 3.42 10.88 10.64
N LEU A 32 3.42 11.07 9.31
CA LEU A 32 4.61 10.92 8.47
C LEU A 32 5.73 11.87 8.90
N VAL A 33 5.40 13.16 9.12
CA VAL A 33 6.36 14.17 9.55
C VAL A 33 6.91 13.85 10.95
N SER A 34 6.04 13.48 11.89
CA SER A 34 6.45 13.12 13.26
C SER A 34 7.39 11.92 13.28
N LEU A 35 7.07 10.87 12.51
CA LEU A 35 7.94 9.72 12.34
C LEU A 35 9.27 10.07 11.66
N HIS A 36 9.26 10.98 10.68
CA HIS A 36 10.49 11.41 10.01
C HIS A 36 11.46 12.16 10.94
N GLN A 37 10.93 12.81 11.98
CA GLN A 37 11.72 13.52 12.98
C GLN A 37 12.30 12.59 14.07
N GLU A 38 11.86 11.33 14.11
CA GLU A 38 12.40 10.35 15.05
C GLU A 38 13.86 10.01 14.74
N LYS A 39 14.62 9.68 15.79
CA LYS A 39 16.03 9.35 15.61
C LYS A 39 16.17 8.09 14.77
N SER A 40 17.23 8.04 13.97
CA SER A 40 17.56 6.94 13.07
C SER A 40 16.69 6.87 11.81
N ILE A 41 15.55 7.57 11.73
CA ILE A 41 14.66 7.55 10.55
C ILE A 41 15.15 8.55 9.50
N LEU A 42 15.49 8.05 8.32
CA LEU A 42 15.98 8.85 7.18
C LEU A 42 14.93 9.01 6.09
N GLU A 43 14.10 7.99 5.89
CA GLU A 43 12.97 7.99 4.98
C GLU A 43 11.83 7.17 5.62
N ASN A 44 10.57 7.52 5.38
CA ASN A 44 9.43 6.69 5.79
C ASN A 44 8.20 6.84 4.89
N VAL A 45 7.39 5.77 4.87
CA VAL A 45 6.02 5.72 4.37
C VAL A 45 5.16 4.90 5.35
N ILE A 46 3.91 5.30 5.52
CA ILE A 46 2.91 4.60 6.33
C ILE A 46 1.87 3.98 5.40
N ILE A 47 1.67 2.68 5.51
CA ILE A 47 0.65 1.92 4.76
C ILE A 47 -0.42 1.49 5.77
N SER A 48 -1.53 2.22 5.79
CA SER A 48 -2.67 1.98 6.67
C SER A 48 -3.87 1.54 5.84
N THR A 49 -4.36 0.33 6.09
CA THR A 49 -5.53 -0.25 5.42
C THR A 49 -6.43 -0.95 6.44
N CYS A 50 -7.55 -1.53 6.00
CA CYS A 50 -8.37 -2.36 6.88
C CYS A 50 -7.67 -3.63 7.38
N ASN A 51 -6.59 -4.07 6.74
CA ASN A 51 -5.92 -5.33 7.05
C ASN A 51 -4.49 -5.18 7.57
N ARG A 52 -3.95 -3.95 7.58
CA ARG A 52 -2.58 -3.69 8.05
C ARG A 52 -2.35 -2.24 8.44
N THR A 53 -1.43 -2.06 9.38
CA THR A 53 -0.76 -0.79 9.65
C THR A 53 0.72 -1.07 9.65
N GLU A 54 1.40 -0.70 8.57
CA GLU A 54 2.82 -1.00 8.37
C GLU A 54 3.61 0.26 8.01
N ILE A 55 4.75 0.44 8.67
CA ILE A 55 5.71 1.50 8.41
C ILE A 55 6.87 0.88 7.65
N PHE A 56 7.18 1.43 6.47
CA PHE A 56 8.42 1.14 5.77
C PHE A 56 9.35 2.33 5.91
N ALA A 57 10.54 2.10 6.46
CA ALA A 57 11.50 3.13 6.77
C ALA A 57 12.90 2.77 6.30
N VAL A 58 13.68 3.80 5.97
CA VAL A 58 15.12 3.69 5.82
C VAL A 58 15.74 4.23 7.08
N VAL A 59 16.60 3.43 7.71
CA VAL A 59 17.23 3.77 8.98
C VAL A 59 18.75 3.73 8.90
N ASP A 60 19.43 4.52 9.72
CA ASP A 60 20.90 4.46 9.82
C ASP A 60 21.37 3.27 10.69
N GLN A 61 20.53 2.78 11.60
CA GLN A 61 20.81 1.67 12.51
C GLN A 61 19.55 0.83 12.79
N LEU A 62 19.61 -0.48 12.57
CA LEU A 62 18.44 -1.37 12.72
C LEU A 62 17.84 -1.35 14.14
N HIS A 63 18.64 -1.61 15.17
CA HIS A 63 18.15 -1.67 16.55
C HIS A 63 17.53 -0.34 17.02
N THR A 64 18.16 0.77 16.65
CA THR A 64 17.71 2.13 16.97
C THR A 64 16.40 2.42 16.22
N GLY A 65 16.36 2.17 14.92
CA GLY A 65 15.16 2.30 14.09
C GLY A 65 13.97 1.50 14.63
N ARG A 66 14.15 0.22 14.97
CA ARG A 66 13.10 -0.62 15.57
C ARG A 66 12.51 0.01 16.83
N TYR A 67 13.38 0.49 17.72
CA TYR A 67 12.94 1.13 18.97
C TYR A 67 12.14 2.40 18.70
N TYR A 68 12.63 3.30 17.84
CA TYR A 68 11.97 4.58 17.59
C TYR A 68 10.68 4.44 16.80
N ILE A 69 10.56 3.50 15.86
CA ILE A 69 9.29 3.21 15.18
C ILE A 69 8.27 2.63 16.18
N LYS A 70 8.69 1.67 17.02
CA LYS A 70 7.83 1.11 18.06
C LYS A 70 7.36 2.20 19.04
N ARG A 71 8.26 3.10 19.44
CA ARG A 71 7.95 4.24 20.31
C ARG A 71 6.99 5.22 19.66
N PHE A 72 7.20 5.53 18.38
CA PHE A 72 6.31 6.38 17.61
C PHE A 72 4.89 5.80 17.59
N LEU A 73 4.72 4.52 17.23
CA LEU A 73 3.41 3.87 17.22
C LEU A 73 2.74 3.90 18.59
N ALA A 74 3.48 3.56 19.66
CA ALA A 74 2.97 3.59 21.03
C ALA A 74 2.50 5.00 21.44
N ASN A 75 3.32 6.02 21.18
CA ASN A 75 3.00 7.41 21.52
C ASN A 75 1.83 7.96 20.70
N TRP A 76 1.83 7.69 19.39
CA TRP A 76 0.83 8.19 18.46
C TRP A 76 -0.57 7.68 18.81
N PHE A 77 -0.68 6.36 19.03
CA PHE A 77 -1.95 5.72 19.38
C PHE A 77 -2.24 5.70 20.88
N GLN A 78 -1.39 6.32 21.71
CA GLN A 78 -1.51 6.36 23.17
C GLN A 78 -1.67 4.95 23.78
N MET A 79 -0.84 4.02 23.31
CA MET A 79 -0.83 2.63 23.74
C MET A 79 0.45 2.30 24.51
N ASP A 80 0.34 1.40 25.49
CA ASP A 80 1.53 0.85 26.12
C ASP A 80 2.36 0.07 25.09
N MET A 81 3.64 0.39 25.01
CA MET A 81 4.60 -0.30 24.16
C MET A 81 4.61 -1.82 24.41
N GLN A 82 4.45 -2.25 25.67
CA GLN A 82 4.43 -3.67 26.04
C GLN A 82 3.17 -4.39 25.56
N LEU A 83 2.05 -3.67 25.44
CA LEU A 83 0.81 -4.21 24.88
C LEU A 83 0.92 -4.40 23.36
N LEU A 84 1.63 -3.48 22.70
CA LEU A 84 1.77 -3.47 21.24
C LEU A 84 2.81 -4.48 20.73
N GLU A 85 3.92 -4.64 21.45
CA GLU A 85 5.08 -5.44 21.03
C GLU A 85 4.77 -6.88 20.58
N PRO A 86 3.88 -7.65 21.23
CA PRO A 86 3.54 -9.01 20.79
C PRO A 86 2.92 -9.10 19.40
N TYR A 87 2.30 -8.01 18.93
CA TYR A 87 1.58 -7.96 17.65
C TYR A 87 2.43 -7.38 16.51
N LEU A 88 3.57 -6.76 16.83
CA LEU A 88 4.44 -6.11 15.85
C LEU A 88 5.33 -7.12 15.12
N LEU A 89 5.22 -7.12 13.80
CA LEU A 89 6.14 -7.76 12.88
C LEU A 89 7.30 -6.81 12.57
N PHE A 90 8.49 -7.37 12.44
CA PHE A 90 9.70 -6.66 12.06
C PHE A 90 10.38 -7.41 10.92
N PHE A 91 10.48 -6.76 9.77
CA PHE A 91 11.23 -7.27 8.63
C PHE A 91 12.40 -6.34 8.35
N GLU A 92 13.59 -6.91 8.18
CA GLU A 92 14.84 -6.17 7.97
C GLU A 92 15.40 -6.51 6.59
N GLU A 93 16.00 -5.52 5.94
CA GLU A 93 16.72 -5.66 4.67
C GLU A 93 15.92 -6.40 3.60
N GLU A 94 16.46 -7.51 3.12
CA GLU A 94 15.89 -8.32 2.06
C GLU A 94 14.48 -8.81 2.39
N VAL A 95 14.22 -9.10 3.68
CA VAL A 95 12.89 -9.52 4.12
C VAL A 95 11.91 -8.36 4.05
N ALA A 96 12.33 -7.13 4.38
CA ALA A 96 11.49 -5.94 4.27
C ALA A 96 11.17 -5.59 2.81
N VAL A 97 12.18 -5.69 1.94
CA VAL A 97 12.04 -5.47 0.49
C VAL A 97 11.09 -6.51 -0.10
N LYS A 98 11.31 -7.80 0.17
CA LYS A 98 10.41 -8.87 -0.29
C LYS A 98 8.98 -8.66 0.22
N HIS A 99 8.83 -8.27 1.48
CA HIS A 99 7.54 -7.97 2.09
C HIS A 99 6.77 -6.88 1.35
N ILE A 100 7.38 -5.72 1.03
CA ILE A 100 6.64 -4.68 0.28
C ILE A 100 6.19 -5.14 -1.10
N TYR A 101 7.00 -5.94 -1.81
CA TYR A 101 6.58 -6.48 -3.09
C TYR A 101 5.42 -7.48 -2.95
N ARG A 102 5.45 -8.36 -1.94
CA ARG A 102 4.33 -9.28 -1.64
C ARG A 102 3.05 -8.53 -1.29
N VAL A 103 3.14 -7.52 -0.43
CA VAL A 103 2.02 -6.65 -0.04
C VAL A 103 1.44 -5.94 -1.26
N THR A 104 2.27 -5.29 -2.06
CA THR A 104 1.82 -4.53 -3.24
C THR A 104 1.21 -5.44 -4.31
N SER A 105 1.69 -6.68 -4.41
CA SER A 105 1.15 -7.71 -5.32
C SER A 105 -0.12 -8.39 -4.80
N GLY A 106 -0.53 -8.11 -3.56
CA GLY A 106 -1.70 -8.71 -2.92
C GLY A 106 -1.52 -10.17 -2.50
N LEU A 107 -0.27 -10.64 -2.35
CA LEU A 107 0.01 -12.00 -1.88
C LEU A 107 -0.15 -12.13 -0.36
N ASP A 108 0.07 -11.05 0.38
CA ASP A 108 -0.11 -10.99 1.84
C ASP A 108 -1.44 -10.34 2.23
N SER A 109 -2.42 -10.31 1.34
CA SER A 109 -3.77 -9.81 1.62
C SER A 109 -4.65 -10.94 2.15
N LEU A 110 -5.66 -10.59 2.96
CA LEU A 110 -6.73 -11.52 3.38
C LEU A 110 -7.32 -12.28 2.18
N ILE A 111 -7.40 -11.58 1.05
CA ILE A 111 -7.78 -12.13 -0.24
C ILE A 111 -6.59 -12.00 -1.17
N ILE A 112 -5.99 -13.15 -1.47
CA ILE A 112 -4.86 -13.26 -2.39
C ILE A 112 -5.27 -12.74 -3.77
N GLY A 113 -4.49 -11.80 -4.31
CA GLY A 113 -4.68 -11.22 -5.64
C GLY A 113 -5.64 -10.01 -5.67
N GLU A 114 -6.10 -9.51 -4.53
CA GLU A 114 -6.90 -8.29 -4.47
C GLU A 114 -6.13 -7.08 -5.04
N THR A 115 -6.76 -6.32 -5.94
CA THR A 115 -6.12 -5.18 -6.63
C THR A 115 -6.16 -3.87 -5.82
N GLN A 116 -6.93 -3.83 -4.72
CA GLN A 116 -7.11 -2.59 -3.95
C GLN A 116 -5.84 -2.19 -3.21
N ILE A 117 -5.09 -3.17 -2.65
CA ILE A 117 -3.86 -2.91 -1.92
C ILE A 117 -2.81 -2.22 -2.80
N LEU A 118 -2.69 -2.58 -4.08
CA LEU A 118 -1.80 -1.92 -5.03
C LEU A 118 -2.12 -0.42 -5.15
N GLY A 119 -3.41 -0.07 -5.19
CA GLY A 119 -3.86 1.33 -5.19
C GLY A 119 -3.51 2.04 -3.89
N GLN A 120 -3.78 1.40 -2.74
CA GLN A 120 -3.50 1.95 -1.41
C GLN A 120 -2.00 2.19 -1.18
N VAL A 121 -1.14 1.24 -1.57
CA VAL A 121 0.33 1.42 -1.49
C VAL A 121 0.78 2.56 -2.40
N LYS A 122 0.23 2.66 -3.61
CA LYS A 122 0.54 3.77 -4.52
C LYS A 122 0.11 5.13 -3.94
N ASP A 123 -1.07 5.21 -3.35
CA ASP A 123 -1.58 6.46 -2.80
C ASP A 123 -0.75 6.88 -1.57
N ALA A 124 -0.44 5.95 -0.66
CA ALA A 124 0.47 6.16 0.48
C ALA A 124 1.86 6.63 0.03
N PHE A 125 2.41 6.01 -1.02
CA PHE A 125 3.68 6.41 -1.60
C PHE A 125 3.66 7.85 -2.15
N LEU A 126 2.62 8.20 -2.92
CA LEU A 126 2.51 9.54 -3.49
C LEU A 126 2.28 10.61 -2.42
N SER A 127 1.51 10.29 -1.38
CA SER A 127 1.30 11.12 -0.19
C SER A 127 2.64 11.42 0.51
N ALA A 128 3.38 10.38 0.90
CA ALA A 128 4.68 10.51 1.56
C ALA A 128 5.72 11.23 0.70
N GLN A 129 5.71 11.00 -0.62
CA GLN A 129 6.58 11.72 -1.56
C GLN A 129 6.23 13.21 -1.66
N ALA A 130 4.95 13.57 -1.65
CA ALA A 130 4.51 14.96 -1.71
C ALA A 130 4.88 15.74 -0.43
N ILE A 131 4.79 15.08 0.72
CA ILE A 131 5.17 15.64 2.03
C ILE A 131 6.71 15.71 2.18
N GLY A 132 7.44 14.85 1.46
CA GLY A 132 8.90 14.83 1.47
C GLY A 132 9.51 13.92 2.54
N THR A 133 8.77 12.92 3.03
CA THR A 133 9.28 11.94 3.99
C THR A 133 9.95 10.74 3.32
N THR A 134 9.81 10.58 2.01
CA THR A 134 10.57 9.59 1.22
C THR A 134 11.83 10.20 0.62
N GLY A 135 12.84 9.37 0.38
CA GLY A 135 14.09 9.76 -0.27
C GLY A 135 14.45 8.81 -1.40
N THR A 136 15.73 8.71 -1.72
CA THR A 136 16.19 7.96 -2.91
C THR A 136 15.79 6.49 -2.84
N ILE A 137 15.90 5.87 -1.66
CA ILE A 137 15.74 4.43 -1.48
C ILE A 137 14.26 4.03 -1.58
N LEU A 138 13.38 4.62 -0.76
CA LEU A 138 11.95 4.30 -0.78
C LEU A 138 11.31 4.74 -2.09
N ASN A 139 11.76 5.84 -2.70
CA ASN A 139 11.24 6.26 -4.00
C ASN A 139 11.56 5.27 -5.10
N GLN A 140 12.71 4.58 -5.06
CA GLN A 140 13.01 3.52 -6.03
C GLN A 140 12.21 2.25 -5.69
N LEU A 141 12.29 1.79 -4.44
CA LEU A 141 11.66 0.56 -3.98
C LEU A 141 10.15 0.54 -4.26
N LEU A 142 9.42 1.60 -3.88
CA LEU A 142 7.96 1.65 -4.07
C LEU A 142 7.58 1.76 -5.55
N ARG A 143 8.38 2.47 -6.37
CA ARG A 143 8.16 2.52 -7.82
C ARG A 143 8.33 1.14 -8.45
N ASP A 144 9.37 0.42 -8.08
CA ASP A 144 9.64 -0.93 -8.58
C ASP A 144 8.57 -1.91 -8.10
N ALA A 145 8.15 -1.85 -6.82
CA ALA A 145 7.08 -2.67 -6.28
C ALA A 145 5.74 -2.45 -6.98
N ILE A 146 5.36 -1.20 -7.24
CA ILE A 146 4.12 -0.87 -7.97
C ILE A 146 4.21 -1.35 -9.44
N HIS A 147 5.37 -1.19 -10.09
CA HIS A 147 5.55 -1.64 -11.46
C HIS A 147 5.50 -3.17 -11.56
N PHE A 148 6.22 -3.86 -10.67
CA PHE A 148 6.23 -5.31 -10.54
C PHE A 148 4.81 -5.85 -10.35
N ALA A 149 4.06 -5.33 -9.38
CA ALA A 149 2.73 -5.82 -9.07
C ALA A 149 1.75 -5.62 -10.24
N LYS A 150 1.82 -4.48 -10.96
CA LYS A 150 1.04 -4.27 -12.20
C LYS A 150 1.39 -5.30 -13.27
N ASN A 151 2.68 -5.59 -13.46
CA ASN A 151 3.11 -6.57 -14.43
C ASN A 151 2.60 -7.97 -14.07
N MET A 152 2.78 -8.39 -12.81
CA MET A 152 2.30 -9.68 -12.33
C MET A 152 0.79 -9.83 -12.48
N HIS A 153 0.01 -8.82 -12.07
CA HIS A 153 -1.45 -8.84 -12.25
C HIS A 153 -1.85 -8.96 -13.73
N HIS A 154 -1.11 -8.31 -14.62
CA HIS A 154 -1.36 -8.41 -16.06
C HIS A 154 -0.97 -9.77 -16.66
N THR A 155 0.18 -10.34 -16.27
CA THR A 155 0.72 -11.57 -16.88
C THR A 155 0.12 -12.83 -16.28
N THR A 156 0.01 -12.90 -14.95
CA THR A 156 -0.47 -14.10 -14.24
C THR A 156 -1.98 -14.11 -14.08
N LYS A 157 -2.62 -12.94 -14.23
CA LYS A 157 -4.06 -12.77 -14.04
C LYS A 157 -4.53 -13.27 -12.67
N ILE A 158 -3.67 -13.21 -11.65
CA ILE A 158 -3.99 -13.64 -10.28
C ILE A 158 -5.20 -12.88 -9.68
N ASN A 159 -5.48 -11.69 -10.22
CA ASN A 159 -6.63 -10.87 -9.89
C ASN A 159 -7.93 -11.32 -10.59
N GLU A 160 -7.85 -12.11 -11.67
CA GLU A 160 -9.04 -12.68 -12.31
C GLU A 160 -9.67 -13.69 -11.34
N ASN A 161 -10.94 -13.48 -11.00
CA ASN A 161 -11.67 -14.22 -9.96
C ASN A 161 -11.12 -14.03 -8.53
N ALA A 162 -10.32 -12.98 -8.27
CA ALA A 162 -10.03 -12.56 -6.90
C ALA A 162 -11.35 -12.13 -6.24
N VAL A 163 -11.74 -12.90 -5.23
CA VAL A 163 -13.02 -12.77 -4.57
C VAL A 163 -12.94 -11.58 -3.61
N SER A 164 -13.72 -10.50 -3.75
CA SER A 164 -13.60 -9.34 -2.85
C SER A 164 -14.13 -9.60 -1.42
N ILE A 165 -13.73 -8.79 -0.42
CA ILE A 165 -14.32 -8.85 0.94
C ILE A 165 -15.84 -8.67 0.87
N SER A 166 -16.29 -7.75 0.02
CA SER A 166 -17.70 -7.52 -0.26
C SER A 166 -18.42 -8.72 -0.88
N TYR A 167 -17.72 -9.64 -1.53
CA TYR A 167 -18.28 -10.90 -2.02
C TYR A 167 -18.32 -11.93 -0.89
N ALA A 168 -17.26 -12.00 -0.07
CA ALA A 168 -17.19 -12.82 1.14
C ALA A 168 -18.44 -12.64 2.00
N ALA A 169 -18.78 -11.38 2.24
CA ALA A 169 -19.95 -10.96 3.00
C ALA A 169 -21.22 -11.63 2.47
N VAL A 170 -21.41 -11.61 1.14
CA VAL A 170 -22.58 -12.19 0.47
C VAL A 170 -22.57 -13.73 0.55
N GLU A 171 -21.41 -14.38 0.43
CA GLU A 171 -21.32 -15.83 0.57
C GLU A 171 -21.56 -16.31 2.00
N VAL A 172 -21.10 -15.56 3.01
CA VAL A 172 -21.46 -15.81 4.42
C VAL A 172 -22.96 -15.72 4.61
N ILE A 173 -23.59 -14.68 4.08
CA ILE A 173 -25.05 -14.49 4.13
C ILE A 173 -25.78 -15.70 3.51
N LYS A 174 -25.33 -16.20 2.35
CA LYS A 174 -25.91 -17.39 1.70
C LYS A 174 -25.76 -18.68 2.50
N LYS A 175 -24.69 -18.83 3.29
CA LYS A 175 -24.49 -20.02 4.13
C LYS A 175 -25.46 -20.04 5.32
N ILE A 176 -25.87 -18.86 5.80
CA ILE A 176 -26.75 -18.72 6.97
C ILE A 176 -28.22 -18.79 6.57
N HIS A 177 -28.58 -18.13 5.47
CA HIS A 177 -29.95 -18.02 5.00
C HIS A 177 -30.18 -18.96 3.82
N ALA A 178 -31.09 -19.93 3.99
CA ALA A 178 -31.42 -20.89 2.94
C ALA A 178 -32.03 -20.23 1.68
N ASP A 179 -32.78 -19.13 1.87
CA ASP A 179 -33.24 -18.25 0.81
C ASP A 179 -32.96 -16.79 1.21
N ILE A 180 -32.33 -16.05 0.30
CA ILE A 180 -31.91 -14.66 0.47
C ILE A 180 -32.66 -13.71 -0.48
N SER A 181 -33.46 -14.24 -1.40
CA SER A 181 -34.00 -13.46 -2.52
C SER A 181 -35.01 -12.39 -2.09
N ASP A 182 -35.78 -12.67 -1.04
CA ASP A 182 -36.82 -11.82 -0.45
C ASP A 182 -36.39 -11.14 0.87
N LYS A 183 -35.13 -11.33 1.28
CA LYS A 183 -34.62 -10.77 2.55
C LYS A 183 -34.41 -9.27 2.45
N LYS A 184 -35.10 -8.52 3.31
CA LYS A 184 -34.90 -7.08 3.45
C LYS A 184 -33.49 -6.80 3.95
N THR A 185 -32.70 -6.19 3.09
CA THR A 185 -31.27 -5.98 3.30
C THR A 185 -30.92 -4.49 3.30
N VAL A 186 -30.21 -4.04 4.33
CA VAL A 186 -29.78 -2.65 4.47
C VAL A 186 -28.27 -2.56 4.34
N VAL A 187 -27.81 -1.71 3.43
CA VAL A 187 -26.37 -1.39 3.28
C VAL A 187 -26.13 0.01 3.82
N ILE A 188 -25.22 0.14 4.77
CA ILE A 188 -24.85 1.42 5.38
C ILE A 188 -23.46 1.81 4.88
N GLY A 189 -23.42 2.83 4.05
CA GLY A 189 -22.21 3.33 3.39
C GLY A 189 -22.26 3.20 1.88
N ALA A 190 -22.11 4.33 1.18
CA ALA A 190 -22.06 4.39 -0.29
C ALA A 190 -20.62 4.46 -0.84
N GLY A 191 -19.65 3.94 -0.07
CA GLY A 191 -18.25 3.85 -0.50
C GLY A 191 -18.02 2.68 -1.45
N LYS A 192 -16.79 2.54 -1.94
CA LYS A 192 -16.39 1.49 -2.90
C LYS A 192 -16.79 0.07 -2.44
N MET A 193 -16.57 -0.24 -1.17
CA MET A 193 -16.92 -1.55 -0.59
C MET A 193 -18.44 -1.76 -0.48
N GLY A 194 -19.19 -0.74 -0.04
CA GLY A 194 -20.65 -0.80 -0.01
C GLY A 194 -21.27 -0.98 -1.39
N THR A 195 -20.79 -0.24 -2.40
CA THR A 195 -21.25 -0.39 -3.78
C THR A 195 -20.94 -1.77 -4.36
N LEU A 196 -19.78 -2.34 -4.03
CA LEU A 196 -19.39 -3.67 -4.49
C LEU A 196 -20.22 -4.76 -3.79
N ALA A 197 -20.52 -4.59 -2.50
CA ALA A 197 -21.41 -5.48 -1.76
C ALA A 197 -22.80 -5.50 -2.41
N ILE A 198 -23.35 -4.33 -2.75
CA ILE A 198 -24.64 -4.23 -3.47
C ILE A 198 -24.58 -4.97 -4.81
N GLN A 199 -23.54 -4.77 -5.62
CA GLN A 199 -23.39 -5.46 -6.90
C GLN A 199 -23.37 -6.99 -6.74
N ASN A 200 -22.63 -7.50 -5.75
CA ASN A 200 -22.58 -8.93 -5.45
C ASN A 200 -23.93 -9.47 -4.96
N MET A 201 -24.64 -8.71 -4.13
CA MET A 201 -25.99 -9.07 -3.65
C MET A 201 -27.01 -9.12 -4.80
N THR A 202 -26.98 -8.14 -5.71
CA THR A 202 -27.82 -8.16 -6.92
C THR A 202 -27.49 -9.36 -7.80
N GLY A 203 -26.21 -9.68 -8.00
CA GLY A 203 -25.77 -10.89 -8.70
C GLY A 203 -26.22 -12.18 -8.02
N ALA A 204 -26.30 -12.18 -6.69
CA ALA A 204 -26.85 -13.25 -5.85
C ALA A 204 -28.39 -13.29 -5.81
N LYS A 205 -29.07 -12.40 -6.55
CA LYS A 205 -30.54 -12.29 -6.65
C LYS A 205 -31.25 -11.81 -5.37
N ILE A 206 -30.57 -11.06 -4.50
CA ILE A 206 -31.24 -10.31 -3.43
C ILE A 206 -31.95 -9.12 -4.07
N THR A 207 -33.26 -9.02 -3.86
CA THR A 207 -34.10 -8.02 -4.55
C THR A 207 -34.45 -6.81 -3.69
N ASP A 208 -34.57 -6.97 -2.37
CA ASP A 208 -34.91 -5.89 -1.44
C ASP A 208 -33.66 -5.33 -0.76
N ILE A 209 -32.99 -4.41 -1.47
CA ILE A 209 -31.77 -3.75 -1.00
C ILE A 209 -32.05 -2.26 -0.81
N THR A 210 -31.79 -1.76 0.39
CA THR A 210 -31.88 -0.34 0.75
C THR A 210 -30.51 0.21 1.14
N LEU A 211 -30.04 1.24 0.44
CA LEU A 211 -28.81 1.96 0.74
C LEU A 211 -29.08 3.16 1.67
N VAL A 212 -28.38 3.20 2.79
CA VAL A 212 -28.33 4.34 3.70
C VAL A 212 -26.92 4.91 3.72
N ASN A 213 -26.79 6.23 3.70
CA ASN A 213 -25.49 6.88 3.78
C ASN A 213 -25.61 8.24 4.48
N ARG A 214 -24.56 8.63 5.22
CA ARG A 214 -24.49 9.92 5.92
C ARG A 214 -24.78 11.12 5.01
N THR A 215 -24.26 11.06 3.78
CA THR A 215 -24.51 12.08 2.75
C THR A 215 -25.59 11.57 1.79
N ASN A 216 -26.80 12.14 1.89
CA ASN A 216 -27.96 11.75 1.08
C ASN A 216 -27.69 11.78 -0.42
N GLN A 217 -26.96 12.80 -0.91
CA GLN A 217 -26.64 12.94 -2.34
C GLN A 217 -25.86 11.73 -2.86
N ARG A 218 -24.83 11.28 -2.11
CA ARG A 218 -24.06 10.08 -2.47
C ARG A 218 -24.91 8.81 -2.43
N ALA A 219 -25.82 8.69 -1.47
CA ALA A 219 -26.75 7.56 -1.39
C ALA A 219 -27.63 7.49 -2.64
N LYS A 220 -28.20 8.64 -3.03
CA LYS A 220 -29.08 8.77 -4.20
C LYS A 220 -28.35 8.45 -5.50
N GLU A 221 -27.16 9.01 -5.70
CA GLU A 221 -26.35 8.77 -6.90
C GLU A 221 -25.98 7.28 -7.04
N ALA A 222 -25.46 6.67 -5.97
CA ALA A 222 -25.09 5.26 -5.98
C ALA A 222 -26.31 4.34 -6.17
N ALA A 223 -27.42 4.61 -5.48
CA ALA A 223 -28.64 3.82 -5.61
C ALA A 223 -29.26 3.92 -7.00
N GLN A 224 -29.22 5.10 -7.63
CA GLN A 224 -29.69 5.28 -9.01
C GLN A 224 -28.82 4.51 -10.00
N GLN A 225 -27.50 4.50 -9.83
CA GLN A 225 -26.58 3.74 -10.68
C GLN A 225 -26.78 2.22 -10.53
N LEU A 226 -27.08 1.76 -9.33
CA LEU A 226 -27.21 0.33 -9.00
C LEU A 226 -28.65 -0.19 -9.12
N GLY A 227 -29.64 0.68 -9.34
CA GLY A 227 -31.05 0.30 -9.48
C GLY A 227 -31.70 -0.17 -8.18
N ILE A 228 -31.25 0.32 -7.02
CA ILE A 228 -31.77 -0.07 -5.70
C ILE A 228 -32.47 1.10 -4.99
N GLN A 229 -33.11 0.84 -3.84
CA GLN A 229 -33.69 1.89 -3.02
C GLN A 229 -32.63 2.60 -2.18
N TRP A 230 -32.88 3.86 -1.83
CA TRP A 230 -32.12 4.56 -0.81
C TRP A 230 -33.04 5.22 0.21
N ARG A 231 -32.50 5.46 1.39
CA ARG A 231 -33.15 6.17 2.49
C ARG A 231 -32.20 7.16 3.13
N SER A 232 -32.76 8.19 3.76
CA SER A 232 -31.95 9.16 4.48
C SER A 232 -31.39 8.54 5.76
N ASN A 233 -30.27 9.08 6.26
CA ASN A 233 -29.71 8.63 7.54
C ASN A 233 -30.67 8.82 8.73
N LYS A 234 -31.70 9.67 8.60
CA LYS A 234 -32.73 9.86 9.62
C LYS A 234 -33.68 8.67 9.73
N GLU A 235 -33.82 7.91 8.66
CA GLU A 235 -34.69 6.72 8.57
C GLU A 235 -33.94 5.45 8.94
N LEU A 236 -32.64 5.54 9.26
CA LEU A 236 -31.79 4.38 9.53
C LEU A 236 -32.37 3.45 10.59
N ALA A 237 -32.87 4.00 11.71
CA ALA A 237 -33.43 3.18 12.79
C ALA A 237 -34.67 2.37 12.33
N ALA A 238 -35.53 2.96 11.49
CA ALA A 238 -36.70 2.28 10.95
C ALA A 238 -36.29 1.19 9.95
N GLU A 239 -35.31 1.45 9.09
CA GLU A 239 -34.82 0.45 8.14
C GLU A 239 -34.10 -0.71 8.86
N ILE A 240 -33.30 -0.45 9.90
CA ILE A 240 -32.67 -1.50 10.74
C ILE A 240 -33.74 -2.37 11.41
N GLN A 241 -34.85 -1.78 11.86
CA GLN A 241 -35.92 -2.52 12.54
C GLN A 241 -36.55 -3.59 11.65
N GLU A 242 -36.71 -3.30 10.35
CA GLU A 242 -37.30 -4.22 9.38
C GLU A 242 -36.28 -5.12 8.66
N ALA A 243 -34.98 -4.82 8.80
CA ALA A 243 -33.92 -5.57 8.13
C ALA A 243 -33.72 -6.98 8.72
N GLU A 244 -33.45 -7.93 7.85
CA GLU A 244 -32.97 -9.28 8.21
C GLU A 244 -31.44 -9.37 8.04
N ILE A 245 -30.88 -8.55 7.16
CA ILE A 245 -29.44 -8.47 6.87
C ILE A 245 -29.00 -7.00 6.86
N ILE A 246 -27.90 -6.70 7.55
CA ILE A 246 -27.28 -5.37 7.54
C ILE A 246 -25.80 -5.51 7.18
N ILE A 247 -25.34 -4.71 6.22
CA ILE A 247 -23.92 -4.61 5.86
C ILE A 247 -23.43 -3.19 6.12
N THR A 248 -22.37 -3.03 6.93
CA THR A 248 -21.75 -1.73 7.22
C THR A 248 -20.39 -1.58 6.52
N SER A 249 -20.16 -0.42 5.90
CA SER A 249 -18.92 -0.12 5.16
C SER A 249 -18.55 1.36 5.17
N THR A 250 -18.81 2.05 6.28
CA THR A 250 -18.56 3.49 6.41
C THR A 250 -17.17 3.79 6.95
N SER A 251 -16.69 5.02 6.73
CA SER A 251 -15.44 5.53 7.32
C SER A 251 -15.65 6.16 8.71
N ALA A 252 -16.64 5.70 9.47
CA ALA A 252 -16.88 6.19 10.82
C ALA A 252 -15.74 5.78 11.75
N THR A 253 -15.35 6.67 12.66
CA THR A 253 -14.28 6.43 13.65
C THR A 253 -14.81 5.81 14.95
N ALA A 254 -16.13 5.73 15.10
CA ALA A 254 -16.82 5.08 16.21
C ALA A 254 -17.97 4.23 15.68
N PRO A 255 -18.39 3.19 16.43
CA PRO A 255 -19.54 2.37 16.06
C PRO A 255 -20.80 3.23 15.84
N ILE A 256 -21.46 2.98 14.72
CA ILE A 256 -22.75 3.60 14.35
C ILE A 256 -23.93 2.73 14.77
N ILE A 257 -23.69 1.45 15.07
CA ILE A 257 -24.67 0.51 15.62
C ILE A 257 -24.16 0.02 16.97
N SER A 258 -24.86 0.43 18.04
CA SER A 258 -24.59 0.02 19.42
C SER A 258 -25.38 -1.22 19.84
N LYS A 259 -24.89 -1.97 20.83
CA LYS A 259 -25.61 -3.07 21.47
C LYS A 259 -26.96 -2.65 22.03
N GLU A 260 -27.05 -1.45 22.63
CA GLU A 260 -28.30 -0.93 23.17
C GLU A 260 -29.36 -0.78 22.08
N ALA A 261 -29.01 -0.15 20.96
CA ALA A 261 -29.90 0.00 19.80
C ALA A 261 -30.38 -1.35 19.27
N ILE A 262 -29.47 -2.31 19.09
CA ILE A 262 -29.83 -3.66 18.62
C ILE A 262 -30.70 -4.39 19.65
N THR A 263 -30.39 -4.30 20.95
CA THR A 263 -31.19 -4.92 22.01
C THR A 263 -32.62 -4.38 22.01
N ASN A 264 -32.80 -3.06 21.89
CA ASN A 264 -34.11 -2.43 21.83
C ASN A 264 -34.92 -2.87 20.60
N ILE A 265 -34.25 -3.02 19.45
CA ILE A 265 -34.87 -3.50 18.21
C ILE A 265 -35.27 -4.98 18.38
N MET A 266 -34.35 -5.82 18.86
CA MET A 266 -34.55 -7.25 19.09
C MET A 266 -35.65 -7.55 20.13
N ALA A 267 -35.90 -6.65 21.09
CA ALA A 267 -36.95 -6.82 22.09
C ALA A 267 -38.38 -6.90 21.49
N THR A 268 -38.57 -6.38 20.27
CA THR A 268 -39.89 -6.33 19.59
C THR A 268 -39.99 -7.23 18.36
N ARG A 269 -38.94 -8.02 18.06
CA ARG A 269 -38.89 -8.89 16.88
C ARG A 269 -38.46 -10.30 17.24
N GLU A 270 -39.04 -11.28 16.56
CA GLU A 270 -38.65 -12.69 16.67
C GLU A 270 -37.67 -13.12 15.56
N LYS A 271 -37.62 -12.38 14.44
CA LYS A 271 -36.74 -12.70 13.30
C LYS A 271 -35.27 -12.51 13.66
N SER A 272 -34.41 -13.42 13.18
CA SER A 272 -32.96 -13.30 13.33
C SER A 272 -32.37 -12.13 12.53
N LEU A 273 -31.33 -11.50 13.07
CA LEU A 273 -30.61 -10.40 12.43
C LEU A 273 -29.19 -10.84 12.08
N THR A 274 -28.81 -10.74 10.83
CA THR A 274 -27.43 -10.92 10.41
C THR A 274 -26.78 -9.56 10.20
N LEU A 275 -25.70 -9.30 10.92
CA LEU A 275 -24.88 -8.12 10.85
C LEU A 275 -23.54 -8.50 10.20
N VAL A 276 -23.13 -7.78 9.17
CA VAL A 276 -21.84 -7.98 8.50
C VAL A 276 -21.10 -6.65 8.45
N ASP A 277 -20.03 -6.53 9.24
CA ASP A 277 -19.22 -5.33 9.31
C ASP A 277 -17.95 -5.48 8.48
N ILE A 278 -17.89 -4.72 7.38
CA ILE A 278 -16.72 -4.68 6.48
C ILE A 278 -15.96 -3.35 6.60
N ALA A 279 -16.10 -2.64 7.73
CA ALA A 279 -15.39 -1.41 8.01
C ALA A 279 -14.23 -1.59 9.01
N LEU A 280 -13.22 -0.72 8.93
CA LEU A 280 -12.21 -0.54 9.96
C LEU A 280 -11.96 0.97 10.16
N PRO A 281 -12.10 1.54 11.38
CA PRO A 281 -12.62 0.91 12.60
C PRO A 281 -14.03 0.32 12.47
N ARG A 282 -14.40 -0.60 13.37
CA ARG A 282 -15.70 -1.26 13.33
C ARG A 282 -16.84 -0.26 13.43
N ASN A 283 -17.84 -0.43 12.56
CA ASN A 283 -19.08 0.33 12.54
C ASN A 283 -20.12 -0.28 13.48
N ILE A 284 -19.95 -1.52 13.91
CA ILE A 284 -20.85 -2.23 14.82
C ILE A 284 -20.09 -2.56 16.11
N GLU A 285 -20.69 -2.29 17.27
CA GLU A 285 -20.11 -2.72 18.54
C GLU A 285 -20.01 -4.25 18.59
N ALA A 286 -18.84 -4.78 18.93
CA ALA A 286 -18.60 -6.24 19.03
C ALA A 286 -19.59 -6.94 19.97
N SER A 287 -19.99 -6.25 21.04
CA SER A 287 -20.96 -6.76 22.03
C SER A 287 -22.39 -6.94 21.48
N CYS A 288 -22.68 -6.50 20.25
CA CYS A 288 -23.91 -6.86 19.54
C CYS A 288 -24.02 -8.36 19.29
N ALA A 289 -22.90 -9.10 19.23
CA ALA A 289 -22.89 -10.55 19.09
C ALA A 289 -23.53 -11.28 20.29
N ASP A 290 -23.56 -10.64 21.47
CA ASP A 290 -24.18 -11.22 22.67
C ASP A 290 -25.71 -11.13 22.66
N VAL A 291 -26.30 -10.38 21.72
CA VAL A 291 -27.75 -10.17 21.68
C VAL A 291 -28.43 -11.42 21.11
N PRO A 292 -29.45 -11.99 21.78
CA PRO A 292 -30.15 -13.16 21.28
C PRO A 292 -30.71 -12.96 19.87
N ASN A 293 -30.62 -14.00 19.04
CA ASN A 293 -31.05 -14.00 17.63
C ASN A 293 -30.29 -12.99 16.72
N VAL A 294 -29.14 -12.50 17.16
CA VAL A 294 -28.22 -11.71 16.32
C VAL A 294 -27.00 -12.55 15.97
N THR A 295 -26.54 -12.45 14.74
CA THR A 295 -25.26 -13.03 14.29
C THR A 295 -24.44 -11.91 13.67
N LEU A 296 -23.26 -11.67 14.21
CA LEU A 296 -22.33 -10.64 13.76
C LEU A 296 -21.12 -11.31 13.09
N PHE A 297 -20.74 -10.78 11.93
CA PHE A 297 -19.51 -11.11 11.22
C PHE A 297 -18.70 -9.84 11.03
N ASP A 298 -17.41 -9.91 11.31
CA ASP A 298 -16.45 -8.87 10.94
C ASP A 298 -15.54 -9.31 9.80
N ILE A 299 -14.59 -8.45 9.41
CA ILE A 299 -13.68 -8.70 8.29
C ILE A 299 -12.86 -9.99 8.48
N ASP A 300 -12.51 -10.37 9.71
CA ASP A 300 -11.70 -11.56 9.96
C ASP A 300 -12.54 -12.84 9.74
N ASP A 301 -13.79 -12.85 10.20
CA ASP A 301 -14.72 -13.97 9.96
C ASP A 301 -14.98 -14.21 8.46
N LEU A 302 -14.91 -13.14 7.66
CA LEU A 302 -15.11 -13.21 6.21
C LEU A 302 -13.93 -13.86 5.47
N GLY A 303 -12.72 -13.80 6.02
CA GLY A 303 -11.51 -14.39 5.44
C GLY A 303 -11.65 -15.90 5.25
N ASP A 304 -12.17 -16.59 6.25
CA ASP A 304 -12.32 -18.05 6.29
C ASP A 304 -13.28 -18.58 5.20
N VAL A 305 -14.21 -17.74 4.74
CA VAL A 305 -15.23 -18.14 3.76
C VAL A 305 -14.72 -18.09 2.32
N ILE A 306 -13.70 -17.28 2.05
CA ILE A 306 -13.12 -17.09 0.72
C ILE A 306 -11.93 -18.00 0.43
N GLN A 307 -11.41 -18.69 1.45
CA GLN A 307 -10.18 -19.47 1.33
C GLN A 307 -10.36 -20.80 0.57
N GLU A 308 -10.97 -20.76 -0.63
CA GLU A 308 -10.74 -21.73 -1.68
C GLU A 308 -9.32 -21.51 -2.23
N ASN A 309 -8.34 -22.06 -1.51
CA ASN A 309 -6.97 -22.28 -1.98
C ASN A 309 -6.98 -23.33 -3.10
N THR A 310 -7.55 -22.97 -4.25
CA THR A 310 -7.49 -23.81 -5.44
C THR A 310 -6.02 -24.02 -5.84
N GLU A 311 -5.67 -25.25 -6.22
CA GLU A 311 -4.30 -25.62 -6.65
C GLU A 311 -3.76 -24.67 -7.73
N GLN A 312 -4.66 -24.19 -8.60
CA GLN A 312 -4.35 -23.18 -9.63
C GLN A 312 -3.83 -21.88 -9.01
N ARG A 313 -4.46 -21.36 -7.95
CA ARG A 313 -4.03 -20.12 -7.29
C ARG A 313 -2.69 -20.31 -6.60
N GLN A 314 -2.45 -21.46 -5.98
CA GLN A 314 -1.15 -21.75 -5.36
C GLN A 314 -0.01 -21.78 -6.40
N ALA A 315 -0.27 -22.34 -7.59
CA ALA A 315 0.69 -22.31 -8.68
C ALA A 315 1.03 -20.88 -9.15
N LEU A 316 0.02 -20.01 -9.27
CA LEU A 316 0.22 -18.59 -9.62
C LEU A 316 1.01 -17.84 -8.54
N VAL A 317 0.73 -18.08 -7.26
CA VAL A 317 1.50 -17.50 -6.15
C VAL A 317 2.96 -17.92 -6.24
N ALA A 318 3.23 -19.21 -6.46
CA ALA A 318 4.59 -19.72 -6.59
C ALA A 318 5.35 -19.10 -7.78
N GLU A 319 4.67 -18.87 -8.90
CA GLU A 319 5.24 -18.17 -10.05
C GLU A 319 5.63 -16.73 -9.69
N ILE A 320 4.76 -16.00 -8.99
CA ILE A 320 5.04 -14.62 -8.57
C ILE A 320 6.20 -14.59 -7.56
N GLU A 321 6.28 -15.53 -6.61
CA GLU A 321 7.41 -15.64 -5.67
C GLU A 321 8.77 -15.78 -6.36
N GLN A 322 8.85 -16.53 -7.46
CA GLN A 322 10.10 -16.64 -8.22
C GLN A 322 10.49 -15.30 -8.87
N GLN A 323 9.52 -14.56 -9.38
CA GLN A 323 9.76 -13.22 -9.94
C GLN A 323 10.08 -12.19 -8.86
N LEU A 324 9.55 -12.37 -7.64
CA LEU A 324 9.85 -11.52 -6.48
C LEU A 324 11.33 -11.60 -6.09
N ASP A 325 11.89 -12.80 -6.02
CA ASP A 325 13.30 -12.99 -5.65
C ASP A 325 14.24 -12.29 -6.65
N LEU A 326 13.91 -12.37 -7.95
CA LEU A 326 14.63 -11.65 -9.01
C LEU A 326 14.52 -10.13 -8.85
N ALA A 327 13.33 -9.62 -8.56
CA ALA A 327 13.10 -8.18 -8.37
C ALA A 327 13.84 -7.64 -7.12
N CYS A 328 13.85 -8.41 -6.02
CA CYS A 328 14.60 -8.06 -4.81
C CYS A 328 16.10 -7.98 -5.10
N ALA A 329 16.65 -8.99 -5.79
CA ALA A 329 18.06 -8.99 -6.18
C ALA A 329 18.42 -7.78 -7.06
N GLN A 330 17.56 -7.43 -8.02
CA GLN A 330 17.75 -6.25 -8.87
C GLN A 330 17.75 -4.94 -8.08
N PHE A 331 16.86 -4.83 -7.08
CA PHE A 331 16.80 -3.66 -6.20
C PHE A 331 18.09 -3.48 -5.39
N PHE A 332 18.61 -4.54 -4.75
CA PHE A 332 19.87 -4.45 -3.98
C PHE A 332 21.09 -4.24 -4.88
N GLU A 333 21.09 -4.80 -6.10
CA GLU A 333 22.11 -4.50 -7.10
C GLU A 333 22.12 -3.01 -7.46
N TRP A 334 20.94 -2.41 -7.66
CA TRP A 334 20.81 -0.96 -7.86
C TRP A 334 21.28 -0.16 -6.63
N GLU A 335 20.94 -0.60 -5.42
CA GLU A 335 21.34 0.08 -4.18
C GLU A 335 22.86 0.15 -4.05
N LYS A 336 23.57 -0.96 -4.30
CA LYS A 336 25.05 -0.99 -4.29
C LYS A 336 25.66 0.01 -5.27
N GLN A 337 25.01 0.24 -6.41
CA GLN A 337 25.46 1.20 -7.42
C GLN A 337 25.30 2.67 -6.98
N LEU A 338 24.55 2.98 -5.92
CA LEU A 338 24.38 4.36 -5.44
C LEU A 338 25.69 5.00 -5.00
N GLY A 339 26.62 4.22 -4.44
CA GLY A 339 27.93 4.71 -4.00
C GLY A 339 28.79 5.29 -5.13
N VAL A 340 28.60 4.82 -6.37
CA VAL A 340 29.35 5.32 -7.54
C VAL A 340 28.65 6.45 -8.29
N VAL A 341 27.39 6.78 -7.97
CA VAL A 341 26.64 7.85 -8.64
C VAL A 341 27.35 9.22 -8.53
N PRO A 342 27.88 9.66 -7.37
CA PRO A 342 28.65 10.91 -7.27
C PRO A 342 29.91 10.90 -8.15
N ILE A 343 30.56 9.73 -8.28
CA ILE A 343 31.78 9.54 -9.07
C ILE A 343 31.46 9.69 -10.56
N ILE A 344 30.37 9.05 -11.03
CA ILE A 344 29.86 9.20 -12.40
C ILE A 344 29.52 10.66 -12.70
N LYS A 345 28.91 11.37 -11.75
CA LYS A 345 28.62 12.81 -11.89
C LYS A 345 29.90 13.63 -12.01
N GLY A 346 30.90 13.37 -11.18
CA GLY A 346 32.22 14.01 -11.23
C GLY A 346 32.94 13.76 -12.57
N LEU A 347 32.90 12.52 -13.07
CA LEU A 347 33.50 12.14 -14.35
C LEU A 347 32.87 12.89 -15.52
N ARG A 348 31.53 12.97 -15.57
CA ARG A 348 30.81 13.73 -16.60
C ARG A 348 31.12 15.22 -16.53
N GLN A 349 31.20 15.78 -15.32
CA GLN A 349 31.51 17.18 -15.12
C GLN A 349 32.92 17.52 -15.65
N ASN A 350 33.93 16.73 -15.31
CA ASN A 350 35.29 16.89 -15.81
C ASN A 350 35.34 16.82 -17.35
N ALA A 351 34.65 15.84 -17.96
CA ALA A 351 34.60 15.73 -19.42
C ALA A 351 33.94 16.96 -20.10
N LEU A 352 32.90 17.54 -19.49
CA LEU A 352 32.25 18.76 -19.98
C LEU A 352 33.14 20.00 -19.80
N GLU A 353 33.96 20.06 -18.74
CA GLU A 353 34.95 21.12 -18.54
C GLU A 353 36.03 21.08 -19.63
N ILE A 354 36.60 19.90 -19.91
CA ILE A 354 37.55 19.70 -21.02
C ILE A 354 36.93 20.11 -22.36
N GLN A 355 35.65 19.77 -22.58
CA GLN A 355 34.93 20.18 -23.78
C GLN A 355 34.86 21.71 -23.89
N ALA A 356 34.48 22.39 -22.80
CA ALA A 356 34.33 23.83 -22.76
C ALA A 356 35.67 24.54 -23.03
N GLU A 357 36.75 24.10 -22.40
CA GLU A 357 38.12 24.61 -22.63
C GLU A 357 38.56 24.41 -24.09
N THR A 358 38.27 23.24 -24.65
CA THR A 358 38.59 22.93 -26.05
C THR A 358 37.82 23.81 -27.02
N MET A 359 36.54 24.10 -26.73
CA MET A 359 35.72 25.02 -27.52
C MET A 359 36.25 26.48 -27.46
N VAL A 360 36.75 26.92 -26.30
CA VAL A 360 37.43 28.23 -26.18
C VAL A 360 38.73 28.26 -27.01
N SER A 361 39.54 27.20 -26.95
CA SER A 361 40.74 27.10 -27.79
C SER A 361 40.40 27.09 -29.29
N LEU A 362 39.33 26.40 -29.69
CA LEU A 362 38.87 26.33 -31.08
C LEU A 362 38.47 27.72 -31.61
N THR A 363 37.66 28.45 -30.84
CA THR A 363 37.19 29.79 -31.20
C THR A 363 38.34 30.80 -31.30
N ASN A 364 39.35 30.70 -30.43
CA ASN A 364 40.55 31.53 -30.51
C ASN A 364 41.39 31.25 -31.78
N LYS A 365 41.46 30.00 -32.24
CA LYS A 365 42.24 29.61 -33.43
C LYS A 365 41.50 29.82 -34.75
N LEU A 366 40.16 29.85 -34.71
CA LEU A 366 39.29 30.04 -35.86
C LEU A 366 38.34 31.22 -35.59
N PRO A 367 38.82 32.48 -35.63
CA PRO A 367 38.03 33.65 -35.25
C PRO A 367 36.83 33.93 -36.17
N ASN A 368 36.80 33.33 -37.37
CA ASN A 368 35.74 33.50 -38.36
C ASN A 368 34.65 32.40 -38.28
N LEU A 369 34.66 31.54 -37.26
CA LEU A 369 33.69 30.45 -37.12
C LEU A 369 32.30 31.01 -36.77
N SER A 370 31.28 30.69 -37.55
CA SER A 370 29.91 31.14 -37.28
C SER A 370 29.30 30.45 -36.05
N ASP A 371 28.34 31.10 -35.39
CA ASP A 371 27.61 30.53 -34.23
C ASP A 371 26.99 29.16 -34.56
N ARG A 372 26.48 29.00 -35.79
CA ARG A 372 25.91 27.73 -36.26
C ARG A 372 26.96 26.63 -36.30
N GLU A 373 28.16 26.92 -36.81
CA GLU A 373 29.26 25.95 -36.88
C GLU A 373 29.76 25.58 -35.48
N GLN A 374 29.85 26.55 -34.57
CA GLN A 374 30.24 26.30 -33.17
C GLN A 374 29.28 25.32 -32.48
N VAL A 375 27.97 25.51 -32.67
CA VAL A 375 26.94 24.61 -32.12
C VAL A 375 27.04 23.20 -32.72
N ILE A 376 27.25 23.09 -34.03
CA ILE A 376 27.40 21.78 -34.70
C ILE A 376 28.62 21.04 -34.14
N ILE A 377 29.78 21.70 -34.07
CA ILE A 377 31.01 21.12 -33.53
C ILE A 377 30.81 20.71 -32.06
N GLY A 378 30.19 21.58 -31.24
CA GLY A 378 29.87 21.28 -29.85
C GLY A 378 28.98 20.04 -29.69
N LYS A 379 27.98 19.85 -30.56
CA LYS A 379 27.15 18.63 -30.57
C LYS A 379 27.97 17.38 -30.89
N HIS A 380 28.87 17.45 -31.89
CA HIS A 380 29.73 16.31 -32.23
C HIS A 380 30.73 15.99 -31.12
N MET A 381 31.36 16.99 -30.50
CA MET A 381 32.24 16.78 -29.34
C MET A 381 31.50 16.14 -28.17
N LYS A 382 30.29 16.61 -27.85
CA LYS A 382 29.43 15.99 -26.82
C LYS A 382 29.07 14.54 -27.16
N SER A 383 28.82 14.24 -28.44
CA SER A 383 28.58 12.87 -28.90
C SER A 383 29.79 11.96 -28.68
N ILE A 384 31.00 12.44 -29.00
CA ILE A 384 32.25 11.72 -28.74
C ILE A 384 32.43 11.45 -27.25
N ILE A 385 32.22 12.47 -26.40
CA ILE A 385 32.30 12.33 -24.94
C ILE A 385 31.30 11.28 -24.44
N ASN A 386 30.04 11.34 -24.89
CA ASN A 386 29.02 10.37 -24.49
C ASN A 386 29.39 8.93 -24.90
N GLN A 387 29.97 8.75 -26.09
CA GLN A 387 30.43 7.43 -26.57
C GLN A 387 31.62 6.93 -25.76
N LEU A 388 32.61 7.80 -25.48
CA LEU A 388 33.80 7.47 -24.71
C LEU A 388 33.48 7.14 -23.26
N LEU A 389 32.53 7.84 -22.64
CA LEU A 389 32.12 7.61 -21.25
C LEU A 389 31.17 6.42 -21.07
N LYS A 390 30.57 5.89 -22.14
CA LYS A 390 29.57 4.81 -22.04
C LYS A 390 30.13 3.56 -21.35
N GLN A 391 31.28 3.07 -21.83
CA GLN A 391 31.89 1.84 -21.31
C GLN A 391 32.50 2.06 -19.90
N PRO A 392 33.30 3.11 -19.62
CA PRO A 392 33.81 3.37 -18.27
C PRO A 392 32.71 3.52 -17.21
N ILE A 393 31.58 4.15 -17.55
CA ILE A 393 30.44 4.26 -16.63
C ILE A 393 29.81 2.88 -16.37
N SER A 394 29.73 2.02 -17.40
CA SER A 394 29.21 0.66 -17.25
C SER A 394 30.11 -0.18 -16.35
N GLU A 395 31.43 -0.16 -16.61
CA GLU A 395 32.43 -0.88 -15.82
C GLU A 395 32.44 -0.37 -14.37
N LEU A 396 32.36 0.94 -14.13
CA LEU A 396 32.31 1.50 -12.78
C LEU A 396 31.08 1.04 -11.99
N LYS A 397 29.93 0.84 -12.65
CA LYS A 397 28.72 0.30 -12.00
C LYS A 397 28.88 -1.16 -11.63
N GLU A 398 29.49 -1.96 -12.50
CA GLU A 398 29.79 -3.37 -12.23
C GLU A 398 30.82 -3.52 -11.12
N MET A 399 31.85 -2.67 -11.09
CA MET A 399 32.82 -2.61 -10.00
C MET A 399 32.16 -2.33 -8.64
N ALA A 400 31.07 -1.56 -8.62
CA ALA A 400 30.36 -1.21 -7.38
C ALA A 400 29.69 -2.39 -6.68
N THR A 401 29.50 -3.52 -7.39
CA THR A 401 28.76 -4.67 -6.87
C THR A 401 29.65 -5.88 -6.56
N ASN A 402 30.95 -5.75 -6.85
CA ASN A 402 31.99 -6.72 -6.50
C ASN A 402 32.43 -6.66 -5.02
N GLU A 403 32.98 -7.75 -4.50
CA GLU A 403 33.52 -7.80 -3.12
C GLU A 403 34.68 -6.79 -2.90
N ASP A 404 35.51 -6.57 -3.91
CA ASP A 404 36.63 -5.62 -3.90
C ASP A 404 36.25 -4.19 -4.36
N ALA A 405 34.95 -3.84 -4.33
CA ALA A 405 34.42 -2.59 -4.86
C ALA A 405 35.19 -1.35 -4.38
N ALA A 406 35.52 -1.29 -3.08
CA ALA A 406 36.23 -0.14 -2.50
C ALA A 406 37.59 0.12 -3.17
N TYR A 407 38.38 -0.93 -3.41
CA TYR A 407 39.67 -0.82 -4.06
C TYR A 407 39.55 -0.48 -5.55
N GLN A 408 38.61 -1.12 -6.26
CA GLN A 408 38.37 -0.87 -7.68
C GLN A 408 37.88 0.57 -7.94
N ILE A 409 36.98 1.06 -7.09
CA ILE A 409 36.47 2.43 -7.13
C ILE A 409 37.59 3.44 -6.84
N GLU A 410 38.44 3.19 -5.84
CA GLU A 410 39.57 4.08 -5.53
C GLU A 410 40.56 4.16 -6.70
N LEU A 411 40.87 3.02 -7.33
CA LEU A 411 41.71 2.97 -8.52
C LEU A 411 41.09 3.74 -9.68
N PHE A 412 39.79 3.57 -9.93
CA PHE A 412 39.08 4.31 -10.96
C PHE A 412 39.15 5.83 -10.73
N GLN A 413 38.91 6.28 -9.49
CA GLN A 413 39.02 7.70 -9.13
C GLN A 413 40.43 8.25 -9.38
N LYS A 414 41.48 7.46 -9.10
CA LYS A 414 42.87 7.83 -9.39
C LYS A 414 43.13 7.95 -10.89
N ILE A 415 42.67 7.00 -11.71
CA ILE A 415 42.86 7.01 -13.17
C ILE A 415 42.25 8.28 -13.79
N PHE A 416 41.04 8.65 -13.38
CA PHE A 416 40.31 9.79 -13.94
C PHE A 416 40.51 11.11 -13.16
N HIS A 417 41.42 11.14 -12.18
CA HIS A 417 41.69 12.31 -11.33
C HIS A 417 40.43 12.95 -10.73
N LEU A 418 39.48 12.10 -10.31
CA LEU A 418 38.24 12.56 -9.69
C LEU A 418 38.53 12.91 -8.24
N LYS A 419 38.35 14.19 -7.87
CA LYS A 419 38.57 14.66 -6.49
C LYS A 419 37.70 13.85 -5.51
N LYS A 420 38.24 13.57 -4.32
CA LYS A 420 37.46 13.02 -3.19
C LYS A 420 36.38 14.00 -2.76
#